data_AF-A0A5C7NNG2-F1
#
_entry.id   AF-A0A5C7NNG2-F1
#
_cell.length_a   1.000
_cell.length_b   1.000
_cell.length_c   1.000
_cell.angle_alpha   90.00
_cell.angle_beta   90.00
_cell.angle_gamma   90.00
#
_symmetry.space_group_name_H-M   'P 1'
#
loop_
_entity.id
_entity.type
_entity.pdbx_description
1 polymer ?
#
loop_
_entity_poly.entity_id
_entity_poly.type
_entity_poly.pdbx_seq_one_letter_code
_entity_poly.pdbx_strand_id
1 'polypeptide(L)'
;MDKAGLFDRAGVLYEVACDVIGAIIAHYSEALAQERGKPMPDAETVEEIEATKRALRLERDELDTSNVEAIKAVIRKYGPQARALYQAGNGRPV
;
A
#
# COMPACT_ATOMS: atom_id res chain seq x y z
N MET A 1 1.39 15.35 -29.58
CA MET A 1 0.46 14.89 -28.53
C MET A 1 -0.74 14.28 -29.20
N ASP A 2 -0.66 12.98 -29.32
CA ASP A 2 -1.57 12.07 -29.97
C ASP A 2 -2.76 11.87 -29.02
N LYS A 3 -3.98 12.13 -29.51
CA LYS A 3 -5.23 12.13 -28.73
C LYS A 3 -5.49 10.83 -27.94
N ALA A 4 -4.82 9.73 -28.30
CA ALA A 4 -4.91 8.45 -27.61
C ALA A 4 -4.29 8.48 -26.20
N GLY A 5 -3.24 9.27 -25.97
CA GLY A 5 -2.58 9.38 -24.66
C GLY A 5 -3.37 10.19 -23.63
N LEU A 6 -4.30 11.06 -24.06
CA LEU A 6 -5.09 11.89 -23.15
C LEU A 6 -6.07 11.08 -22.29
N PHE A 7 -6.49 9.91 -22.78
CA PHE A 7 -7.40 8.99 -22.08
C PHE A 7 -6.73 7.71 -21.62
N ASP A 8 -5.39 7.65 -21.68
CA ASP A 8 -4.64 6.58 -21.03
C ASP A 8 -4.92 6.63 -19.53
N ARG A 9 -5.40 5.52 -18.98
CA ARG A 9 -5.68 5.38 -17.55
C ARG A 9 -4.40 5.19 -16.73
N ALA A 10 -3.21 5.25 -17.33
CA ALA A 10 -1.93 5.12 -16.65
C ALA A 10 -1.83 5.99 -15.40
N GLY A 11 -2.17 7.28 -15.48
CA GLY A 11 -2.15 8.18 -14.32
C GLY A 11 -3.13 7.73 -13.22
N VAL A 12 -4.34 7.32 -13.60
CA VAL A 12 -5.33 6.78 -12.65
C VAL A 12 -4.84 5.48 -12.01
N LEU A 13 -4.25 4.58 -12.80
CA LEU A 13 -3.71 3.31 -12.29
C LEU A 13 -2.52 3.56 -11.36
N TYR A 14 -1.66 4.53 -11.66
CA TYR A 14 -0.57 4.92 -10.79
C TYR A 14 -1.09 5.36 -9.40
N GLU A 15 -2.08 6.26 -9.36
CA GLU A 15 -2.69 6.68 -8.10
C GLU A 15 -3.32 5.49 -7.35
N VAL A 16 -4.02 4.58 -8.06
CA VAL A 16 -4.57 3.37 -7.45
C VAL A 16 -3.47 2.47 -6.85
N ALA A 17 -2.32 2.33 -7.53
CA ALA A 17 -1.20 1.55 -7.00
C ALA A 17 -0.60 2.21 -5.73
N CYS A 18 -0.45 3.53 -5.75
CA CYS A 18 -0.02 4.31 -4.59
C CYS A 18 -0.99 4.17 -3.40
N ASP A 19 -2.29 4.26 -3.65
CA ASP A 19 -3.33 4.11 -2.62
C ASP A 19 -3.35 2.71 -2.02
N VAL A 20 -3.21 1.68 -2.86
CA VAL A 20 -3.16 0.28 -2.42
C VAL A 20 -1.98 0.05 -1.47
N ILE A 21 -0.77 0.50 -1.82
CA ILE A 21 0.39 0.39 -0.93
C ILE A 21 0.19 1.29 0.31
N GLY A 22 -0.35 2.50 0.12
CA GLY A 22 -0.63 3.46 1.19
C GLY A 22 -1.56 2.92 2.28
N ALA A 23 -2.62 2.22 1.90
CA ALA A 23 -3.55 1.58 2.83
C ALA A 23 -2.86 0.52 3.70
N ILE A 24 -1.96 -0.27 3.10
CA ILE A 24 -1.19 -1.29 3.83
C ILE A 24 -0.20 -0.62 4.79
N ILE A 25 0.51 0.43 4.35
CA ILE A 25 1.41 1.20 5.22
C ILE A 25 0.65 1.82 6.41
N ALA A 26 -0.56 2.34 6.17
CA ALA A 26 -1.39 2.93 7.22
C ALA A 26 -1.75 1.87 8.29
N HIS A 27 -2.18 0.68 7.86
CA HIS A 27 -2.45 -0.44 8.77
C HIS A 27 -1.23 -0.82 9.62
N TYR A 28 -0.05 -0.99 9.00
CA TYR A 28 1.17 -1.26 9.76
C TYR A 28 1.59 -0.09 10.66
N SER A 29 1.21 1.14 10.33
CA SER A 29 1.46 2.29 11.21
C SER A 29 0.59 2.25 12.46
N GLU A 30 -0.67 1.83 12.33
CA GLU A 30 -1.56 1.59 13.46
C GLU A 30 -1.06 0.41 14.32
N ALA A 31 -0.71 -0.73 13.70
CA ALA A 31 -0.16 -1.87 14.41
C ALA A 31 1.13 -1.52 15.19
N LEU A 32 2.02 -0.73 14.59
CA LEU A 32 3.23 -0.25 15.25
C LEU A 32 2.91 0.64 16.46
N ALA A 33 1.92 1.52 16.34
CA ALA A 33 1.50 2.39 17.44
C ALA A 33 0.90 1.58 18.59
N GLN A 34 0.09 0.56 18.27
CA GLN A 34 -0.48 -0.37 19.26
C GLN A 34 0.61 -1.16 19.98
N GLU A 35 1.59 -1.71 19.26
CA GLU A 35 2.71 -2.46 19.83
C GLU A 35 3.53 -1.59 20.79
N ARG A 36 3.91 -0.39 20.34
CA ARG A 36 4.66 0.58 21.16
C ARG A 36 3.88 1.08 22.37
N GLY A 37 2.56 1.01 22.33
CA GLY A 37 1.68 1.40 23.43
C GLY A 37 1.57 0.34 24.54
N LYS A 38 2.07 -0.89 24.34
CA LYS A 38 2.04 -1.94 25.37
C LYS A 38 2.95 -1.58 26.56
N PRO A 39 2.63 -2.06 27.78
CA PRO A 39 3.50 -1.89 28.95
C PRO A 39 4.92 -2.46 28.74
N MET A 40 5.03 -3.52 27.95
CA MET A 40 6.29 -4.11 27.50
C MET A 40 6.15 -4.40 26.00
N PRO A 41 6.57 -3.46 25.12
CA PRO A 41 6.55 -3.65 23.68
C PRO A 41 7.46 -4.80 23.26
N ASP A 42 7.04 -5.58 22.28
CA ASP A 42 7.88 -6.58 21.66
C ASP A 42 8.80 -5.95 20.59
N ALA A 43 10.10 -6.01 20.85
CA ALA A 43 11.11 -5.42 19.98
C ALA A 43 11.18 -6.09 18.61
N GLU A 44 10.99 -7.42 18.54
CA GLU A 44 11.02 -8.17 17.27
C GLU A 44 9.83 -7.76 16.40
N THR A 45 8.63 -7.76 16.96
CA THR A 45 7.41 -7.28 16.28
C THR A 45 7.57 -5.82 15.80
N VAL A 46 8.16 -4.92 16.61
CA VAL A 46 8.42 -3.53 16.20
C VAL A 46 9.35 -3.48 14.98
N GLU A 47 10.45 -4.24 15.02
CA GLU A 47 11.43 -4.26 13.93
C GLU A 47 10.84 -4.82 12.64
N GLU A 48 10.08 -5.92 12.71
CA GLU A 48 9.40 -6.54 11.56
C GLU A 48 8.42 -5.57 10.90
N ILE A 49 7.61 -4.87 11.69
CA ILE A 49 6.64 -3.90 11.19
C ILE A 49 7.37 -2.73 10.51
N GLU A 50 8.44 -2.22 11.12
CA GLU A 50 9.21 -1.15 10.51
C GLU A 50 9.92 -1.57 9.21
N ALA A 51 10.50 -2.77 9.17
CA ALA A 51 11.12 -3.33 7.98
C ALA A 51 10.10 -3.47 6.85
N THR A 52 8.92 -3.99 7.15
CA THR A 52 7.82 -4.13 6.18
C THR A 52 7.39 -2.78 5.62
N LYS A 53 7.20 -1.76 6.48
CA LYS A 53 6.86 -0.41 6.03
C LYS A 53 7.95 0.23 5.17
N ARG A 54 9.23 -0.01 5.47
CA ARG A 54 10.35 0.48 4.65
C ARG A 54 10.32 -0.15 3.27
N ALA A 55 10.14 -1.47 3.18
CA ALA A 55 10.05 -2.18 1.91
C ALA A 55 8.88 -1.68 1.04
N LEU A 56 7.70 -1.51 1.65
CA LEU A 56 6.51 -0.99 0.96
C LEU A 56 6.70 0.44 0.46
N ARG A 57 7.34 1.31 1.26
CA ARG A 57 7.65 2.68 0.81
C ARG A 57 8.61 2.68 -0.36
N LEU A 58 9.66 1.85 -0.31
CA LEU A 58 10.61 1.73 -1.41
C LEU A 58 9.90 1.27 -2.70
N GLU A 59 9.08 0.22 -2.62
CA GLU A 59 8.35 -0.29 -3.80
C GLU A 59 7.38 0.75 -4.38
N ARG A 60 6.76 1.59 -3.53
CA ARG A 60 5.92 2.71 -3.99
C ARG A 60 6.74 3.84 -4.60
N ASP A 61 7.84 4.22 -3.97
CA ASP A 61 8.68 5.35 -4.40
C ASP A 61 9.43 5.02 -5.70
N GLU A 62 9.63 3.73 -6.01
CA GLU A 62 10.19 3.22 -7.27
C GLU A 62 9.15 3.08 -8.41
N LEU A 63 7.86 3.33 -8.16
CA LEU A 63 6.84 3.27 -9.22
C LEU A 63 7.06 4.38 -10.24
N ASP A 64 7.17 3.96 -11.51
CA ASP A 64 7.26 4.86 -12.66
C ASP A 64 5.89 4.99 -13.33
N THR A 65 5.41 6.23 -13.48
CA THR A 65 4.13 6.54 -14.15
C THR A 65 4.09 6.10 -15.61
N SER A 66 5.25 5.94 -16.25
CA SER A 66 5.37 5.44 -17.62
C SER A 66 5.36 3.92 -17.72
N ASN A 67 5.57 3.20 -16.61
CA ASN A 67 5.61 1.74 -16.57
C ASN A 67 4.27 1.14 -16.10
N VAL A 68 3.29 1.16 -16.99
CA VAL A 68 1.93 0.68 -16.74
C VAL A 68 1.89 -0.79 -16.31
N GLU A 69 2.80 -1.64 -16.79
CA GLU A 69 2.83 -3.05 -16.41
C GLU A 69 3.33 -3.27 -14.99
N ALA A 70 4.32 -2.50 -14.52
CA ALA A 70 4.75 -2.50 -13.13
C ALA A 70 3.63 -2.00 -12.20
N ILE A 71 2.94 -0.92 -12.58
CA ILE A 71 1.77 -0.40 -11.85
C ILE A 71 0.70 -1.48 -11.70
N LYS A 72 0.32 -2.15 -12.81
CA LYS A 72 -0.66 -3.25 -12.76
C LYS A 72 -0.18 -4.42 -11.90
N ALA A 73 1.11 -4.73 -11.91
CA ALA A 73 1.68 -5.78 -11.08
C ALA A 73 1.53 -5.47 -9.58
N VAL A 74 1.81 -4.23 -9.16
CA VAL A 74 1.59 -3.76 -7.79
C VAL A 74 0.11 -3.87 -7.40
N ILE A 75 -0.81 -3.40 -8.24
CA ILE A 75 -2.25 -3.50 -7.97
C ILE A 75 -2.68 -4.96 -7.81
N ARG A 76 -2.20 -5.88 -8.66
CA ARG A 76 -2.52 -7.31 -8.55
C ARG A 76 -1.96 -7.93 -7.26
N LYS A 77 -0.74 -7.56 -6.88
CA LYS A 77 -0.03 -8.10 -5.72
C LYS A 77 -0.70 -7.66 -4.41
N TYR A 78 -1.01 -6.38 -4.28
CA TYR A 78 -1.43 -5.78 -3.01
C TYR A 78 -2.92 -5.42 -2.94
N GLY A 79 -3.61 -5.33 -4.08
CA GLY A 79 -5.02 -4.96 -4.16
C GLY A 79 -5.95 -5.81 -3.29
N PRO A 80 -5.80 -7.16 -3.24
CA PRO A 80 -6.60 -8.00 -2.35
C PRO A 80 -6.43 -7.64 -0.86
N GLN A 81 -5.19 -7.38 -0.43
CA GLN A 81 -4.89 -7.03 0.95
C GLN A 81 -5.45 -5.64 1.30
N ALA A 82 -5.21 -4.64 0.45
CA ALA A 82 -5.77 -3.29 0.66
C ALA A 82 -7.30 -3.31 0.72
N ARG A 83 -7.96 -4.10 -0.14
CA ARG A 83 -9.42 -4.28 -0.11
C ARG A 83 -9.90 -4.87 1.22
N ALA A 84 -9.23 -5.91 1.72
CA ALA A 84 -9.57 -6.51 3.00
C ALA A 84 -9.46 -5.48 4.15
N LEU A 85 -8.40 -4.65 4.14
CA LEU A 85 -8.21 -3.58 5.12
C LEU A 85 -9.32 -2.52 5.06
N TYR A 86 -9.75 -2.11 3.87
CA TYR A 86 -10.88 -1.18 3.71
C TYR A 86 -12.21 -1.76 4.21
N GLN A 87 -12.42 -3.07 4.02
CA GLN A 87 -13.63 -3.74 4.50
C GLN A 87 -13.63 -3.85 6.02
N ALA A 88 -12.49 -4.20 6.61
CA ALA A 88 -12.31 -4.29 8.05
C ALA A 88 -12.47 -2.91 8.74
N GLY A 89 -11.87 -1.84 8.19
CA GLY A 89 -11.98 -0.49 8.73
C GLY A 89 -13.38 0.14 8.60
N ASN A 90 -14.20 -0.32 7.65
CA ASN A 90 -15.56 0.16 7.41
C ASN A 90 -16.66 -0.74 8.01
N GLY A 91 -16.30 -1.75 8.81
CA GLY A 91 -17.26 -2.66 9.45
C GLY A 91 -18.08 -3.53 8.48
N ARG A 92 -17.59 -3.81 7.27
CA ARG A 92 -18.29 -4.70 6.31
C ARG A 92 -17.73 -6.12 6.41
N PRO A 93 -18.58 -7.16 6.56
CA PRO A 93 -18.11 -8.54 6.67
C PRO A 93 -17.50 -9.04 5.35
N VAL A 94 -16.54 -9.96 5.48
CA VAL A 94 -15.90 -10.72 4.39
C VAL A 94 -16.84 -11.79 3.84
#